data_AF-A0AA42RZK3-F1
#
_entry.id   AF-A0AA42RZK3-F1
#
_cell.length_a   1.000
_cell.length_b   1.000
_cell.length_c   1.000
_cell.angle_alpha   90.00
_cell.angle_beta   90.00
_cell.angle_gamma   90.00
#
_symmetry.space_group_name_H-M   'P 1'
#
loop_
_entity.id
_entity.type
_entity.pdbx_description
1 polymer ?
#
loop_
_entity_poly.entity_id
_entity_poly.type
_entity_poly.pdbx_seq_one_letter_code
_entity_poly.pdbx_strand_id
1 'polypeptide(L)'
;MPRPRVRLGELSVGFVQPLAEALSAFGHDPHPLLLRYGLDARRLAEPGARLSIPRYMHLGHAAIALSAEPALGLHMGRLSRLAQAGLAGVAAAQAPTLGDAARTLLRFEPLYAANYRGQSSFHEDAQGAWLRFYSISPYNGYNRFVVDSLLAGWLAQLSALAARPVQAERLEIEFDAPAYATQYQTLCASPVHFGATANQLRLSQATLALPNPQHCPSTWQHLLQLCEAELAQRTRVRSLGERITHLLGPLLNGGREPDLEEVARHLQLPTWTLRRKLAEEGTRFRNLLNDTRRDLAETYIRDTELAFGEIAYLLGFASAEAFQRAFKRWTGLTPGEFRRHQRQVG
;
A
#
# COMPACT_ATOMS: atom_id res chain seq x y z
N MET A 1 -27.97 5.17 -3.31
CA MET A 1 -26.86 4.86 -4.23
C MET A 1 -26.16 3.60 -3.74
N PRO A 2 -25.71 2.69 -4.63
CA PRO A 2 -24.94 1.52 -4.21
C PRO A 2 -23.64 1.97 -3.53
N ARG A 3 -23.35 1.40 -2.36
CA ARG A 3 -22.10 1.67 -1.62
C ARG A 3 -20.91 1.11 -2.42
N PRO A 4 -19.79 1.84 -2.55
CA PRO A 4 -18.60 1.32 -3.21
C PRO A 4 -18.05 0.11 -2.45
N ARG A 5 -17.73 -0.97 -3.17
CA ARG A 5 -17.12 -2.18 -2.61
C ARG A 5 -15.76 -1.87 -2.00
N VAL A 6 -15.50 -2.39 -0.81
CA VAL A 6 -14.19 -2.27 -0.15
C VAL A 6 -13.19 -3.21 -0.83
N ARG A 7 -12.00 -2.70 -1.16
CA ARG A 7 -10.87 -3.48 -1.70
C ARG A 7 -9.69 -3.39 -0.75
N LEU A 8 -8.78 -4.37 -0.79
CA LEU A 8 -7.59 -4.38 0.06
C LEU A 8 -6.65 -3.21 -0.21
N GLY A 9 -6.67 -2.73 -1.44
CA GLY A 9 -5.89 -1.60 -1.87
C GLY A 9 -5.47 -1.76 -3.31
N GLU A 10 -5.00 -0.66 -3.87
CA GLU A 10 -4.54 -0.59 -5.24
C GLU A 10 -3.40 0.41 -5.38
N LEU A 11 -2.60 0.24 -6.42
CA LEU A 11 -1.53 1.14 -6.78
C LEU A 11 -1.54 1.43 -8.27
N SER A 12 -0.85 2.49 -8.67
CA SER A 12 -0.59 2.86 -10.06
C SER A 12 0.06 1.71 -10.81
N VAL A 13 -0.43 1.40 -12.01
CA VAL A 13 0.25 0.43 -12.90
C VAL A 13 1.66 0.88 -13.29
N GLY A 14 2.01 2.16 -13.11
CA GLY A 14 3.36 2.67 -13.36
C GLY A 14 4.46 1.94 -12.58
N PHE A 15 4.16 1.41 -11.39
CA PHE A 15 5.13 0.62 -10.60
C PHE A 15 5.43 -0.77 -11.19
N VAL A 16 4.72 -1.18 -12.26
CA VAL A 16 5.07 -2.38 -13.03
C VAL A 16 6.29 -2.13 -13.93
N GLN A 17 6.54 -0.88 -14.31
CA GLN A 17 7.66 -0.56 -15.20
C GLN A 17 9.04 -0.87 -14.58
N PRO A 18 9.37 -0.49 -13.33
CA PRO A 18 10.63 -0.89 -12.71
C PRO A 18 10.77 -2.41 -12.56
N LEU A 19 9.66 -3.14 -12.37
CA LEU A 19 9.69 -4.60 -12.31
C LEU A 19 10.06 -5.21 -13.67
N ALA A 20 9.47 -4.70 -14.75
CA ALA A 20 9.77 -5.13 -16.11
C ALA A 20 11.25 -4.86 -16.47
N GLU A 21 11.75 -3.69 -16.08
CA GLU A 21 13.16 -3.31 -16.26
C GLU A 21 14.10 -4.18 -15.43
N ALA A 22 13.75 -4.50 -14.18
CA ALA A 22 14.51 -5.42 -13.35
C ALA A 22 14.58 -6.82 -13.97
N LEU A 23 13.45 -7.39 -14.42
CA LEU A 23 13.43 -8.68 -15.11
C LEU A 23 14.31 -8.69 -16.36
N SER A 24 14.25 -7.61 -17.14
CA SER A 24 15.09 -7.45 -18.33
C SER A 24 16.58 -7.39 -17.98
N ALA A 25 16.95 -6.72 -16.87
CA ALA A 25 18.31 -6.67 -16.37
C ALA A 25 18.83 -8.05 -15.89
N PHE A 26 17.92 -8.94 -15.46
CA PHE A 26 18.21 -10.35 -15.17
C PHE A 26 18.08 -11.28 -16.39
N GLY A 27 17.92 -10.73 -17.60
CA GLY A 27 17.90 -11.51 -18.85
C GLY A 27 16.56 -12.17 -19.18
N HIS A 28 15.47 -11.76 -18.54
CA HIS A 28 14.13 -12.29 -18.81
C HIS A 28 13.25 -11.29 -19.56
N ASP A 29 12.51 -11.77 -20.55
CA ASP A 29 11.46 -10.97 -21.18
C ASP A 29 10.26 -10.83 -20.21
N PRO A 30 9.91 -9.60 -19.78
CA PRO A 30 8.80 -9.41 -18.86
C PRO A 30 7.42 -9.62 -19.51
N HIS A 31 7.29 -9.50 -20.84
CA HIS A 31 5.99 -9.44 -21.50
C HIS A 31 5.07 -10.64 -21.24
N PRO A 32 5.53 -11.91 -21.34
CA PRO A 32 4.67 -13.07 -21.08
C PRO A 32 4.11 -13.07 -19.65
N LEU A 33 4.94 -12.66 -18.68
CA LEU A 33 4.51 -12.57 -17.29
C LEU A 33 3.48 -11.44 -17.12
N LEU A 34 3.73 -10.26 -17.67
CA LEU A 34 2.79 -9.13 -17.57
C LEU A 34 1.43 -9.46 -18.20
N LEU A 35 1.42 -10.12 -19.37
CA LEU A 35 0.18 -10.55 -20.04
C LEU A 35 -0.63 -11.54 -19.20
N ARG A 36 0.03 -12.50 -18.51
CA ARG A 36 -0.64 -13.42 -17.58
C ARG A 36 -1.37 -12.68 -16.44
N TYR A 37 -0.89 -11.50 -16.06
CA TYR A 37 -1.52 -10.64 -15.05
C TYR A 37 -2.45 -9.58 -15.67
N GLY A 38 -2.77 -9.68 -16.96
CA GLY A 38 -3.66 -8.75 -17.68
C GLY A 38 -3.07 -7.35 -17.88
N LEU A 39 -1.74 -7.26 -17.92
CA LEU A 39 -0.99 -6.01 -18.07
C LEU A 39 -0.40 -5.93 -19.49
N ASP A 40 -1.27 -5.77 -20.47
CA ASP A 40 -0.87 -5.47 -21.85
C ASP A 40 -0.41 -4.00 -22.00
N ALA A 41 0.18 -3.67 -23.14
CA ALA A 41 0.66 -2.31 -23.42
C ALA A 41 -0.45 -1.25 -23.32
N ARG A 42 -1.69 -1.61 -23.68
CA ARG A 42 -2.86 -0.72 -23.60
C ARG A 42 -3.22 -0.42 -22.15
N ARG A 43 -3.24 -1.43 -21.28
CA ARG A 43 -3.54 -1.29 -19.86
C ARG A 43 -2.45 -0.50 -19.13
N LEU A 44 -1.18 -0.68 -19.50
CA LEU A 44 -0.07 0.08 -18.93
C LEU A 44 -0.07 1.55 -19.37
N ALA A 45 -0.58 1.84 -20.57
CA ALA A 45 -0.71 3.21 -21.09
C ALA A 45 -2.00 3.92 -20.65
N GLU A 46 -2.95 3.21 -20.03
CA GLU A 46 -4.25 3.77 -19.63
C GLU A 46 -4.08 4.79 -18.48
N PRO A 47 -4.50 6.06 -18.68
CA PRO A 47 -4.37 7.09 -17.66
C PRO A 47 -5.10 6.71 -16.36
N GLY A 48 -4.39 6.79 -15.24
CA GLY A 48 -4.96 6.48 -13.93
C GLY A 48 -5.24 4.99 -13.70
N ALA A 49 -4.81 4.10 -14.59
CA ALA A 49 -4.96 2.66 -14.38
C ALA A 49 -4.33 2.21 -13.06
N ARG A 50 -5.05 1.30 -12.40
CA ARG A 50 -4.70 0.75 -11.10
C ARG A 50 -4.61 -0.77 -11.16
N LEU A 51 -3.73 -1.30 -10.33
CA LEU A 51 -3.55 -2.73 -10.05
C LEU A 51 -3.81 -2.97 -8.56
N SER A 52 -4.56 -4.01 -8.23
CA SER A 52 -4.78 -4.35 -6.82
C SER A 52 -3.46 -4.78 -6.16
N ILE A 53 -3.25 -4.36 -4.90
CA ILE A 53 -2.04 -4.70 -4.13
C ILE A 53 -1.80 -6.22 -4.10
N PRO A 54 -2.81 -7.09 -3.86
CA PRO A 54 -2.61 -8.53 -3.91
C PRO A 54 -2.14 -9.04 -5.28
N ARG A 55 -2.70 -8.53 -6.39
CA ARG A 55 -2.23 -8.91 -7.73
C ARG A 55 -0.79 -8.48 -7.97
N TYR A 56 -0.41 -7.30 -7.50
CA TYR A 56 0.97 -6.81 -7.58
C TYR A 56 1.94 -7.67 -6.75
N MET A 57 1.55 -8.04 -5.54
CA MET A 57 2.26 -9.00 -4.68
C MET A 57 2.50 -10.34 -5.40
N HIS A 58 1.44 -10.90 -6.01
CA HIS A 58 1.55 -12.13 -6.79
C HIS A 58 2.43 -11.99 -8.03
N LEU A 59 2.35 -10.85 -8.72
CA LEU A 59 3.21 -10.55 -9.87
C LEU A 59 4.68 -10.51 -9.44
N GLY A 60 5.00 -9.85 -8.32
CA GLY A 60 6.35 -9.81 -7.76
C GLY A 60 6.88 -11.19 -7.38
N HIS A 61 6.05 -12.02 -6.74
CA HIS A 61 6.43 -13.39 -6.40
C HIS A 61 6.70 -14.26 -7.65
N ALA A 62 5.86 -14.14 -8.68
CA ALA A 62 6.07 -14.84 -9.94
C ALA A 62 7.32 -14.33 -10.67
N ALA A 63 7.64 -13.04 -10.57
CA ALA A 63 8.85 -12.45 -11.11
C ALA A 63 10.11 -12.97 -10.39
N ILE A 64 10.08 -13.05 -9.05
CA ILE A 64 11.17 -13.65 -8.25
C ILE A 64 11.41 -15.11 -8.66
N ALA A 65 10.33 -15.88 -8.84
CA ALA A 65 10.44 -17.28 -9.27
C ALA A 65 11.01 -17.40 -10.70
N LEU A 66 10.62 -16.49 -11.61
CA LEU A 66 11.11 -16.45 -12.98
C LEU A 66 12.60 -16.11 -13.04
N SER A 67 13.05 -15.12 -12.27
CA SER A 67 14.43 -14.63 -12.28
C SER A 67 15.38 -15.39 -11.34
N ALA A 68 14.85 -16.27 -10.49
CA ALA A 68 15.57 -16.91 -9.40
C ALA A 68 16.34 -15.91 -8.50
N GLU A 69 15.81 -14.68 -8.36
CA GLU A 69 16.42 -13.60 -7.57
C GLU A 69 15.51 -13.22 -6.40
N PRO A 70 15.78 -13.69 -5.17
CA PRO A 70 14.98 -13.37 -4.00
C PRO A 70 14.93 -11.87 -3.66
N ALA A 71 15.98 -11.12 -3.98
CA ALA A 71 16.08 -9.68 -3.70
C ALA A 71 15.48 -8.80 -4.81
N LEU A 72 14.73 -9.36 -5.76
CA LEU A 72 14.23 -8.62 -6.94
C LEU A 72 13.49 -7.33 -6.56
N GLY A 73 12.80 -7.31 -5.42
CA GLY A 73 12.18 -6.11 -4.85
C GLY A 73 13.18 -4.96 -4.67
N LEU A 74 14.35 -5.22 -4.09
CA LEU A 74 15.42 -4.23 -3.93
C LEU A 74 15.96 -3.75 -5.28
N HIS A 75 16.12 -4.68 -6.24
CA HIS A 75 16.59 -4.35 -7.59
C HIS A 75 15.61 -3.45 -8.33
N MET A 76 14.33 -3.79 -8.36
CA MET A 76 13.32 -2.97 -9.01
C MET A 76 13.12 -1.63 -8.30
N GLY A 77 13.23 -1.61 -6.96
CA GLY A 77 13.11 -0.38 -6.19
C GLY A 77 14.16 0.64 -6.63
N ARG A 78 15.41 0.21 -6.86
CA ARG A 78 16.49 1.08 -7.39
C ARG A 78 16.21 1.66 -8.79
N LEU A 79 15.31 1.05 -9.55
CA LEU A 79 14.88 1.53 -10.87
C LEU A 79 13.63 2.43 -10.80
N SER A 80 13.13 2.71 -9.60
CA SER A 80 11.93 3.55 -9.41
C SER A 80 12.19 4.98 -9.82
N ARG A 81 11.20 5.58 -10.49
CA ARG A 81 11.23 6.97 -10.95
C ARG A 81 10.03 7.72 -10.40
N LEU A 82 10.18 9.04 -10.23
CA LEU A 82 9.11 9.90 -9.73
C LEU A 82 7.86 9.85 -10.62
N ALA A 83 8.03 9.75 -11.94
CA ALA A 83 6.91 9.70 -12.89
C ALA A 83 5.91 8.55 -12.61
N GLN A 84 6.35 7.45 -11.99
CA GLN A 84 5.48 6.29 -11.69
C GLN A 84 4.49 6.58 -10.56
N ALA A 85 4.83 7.52 -9.68
CA ALA A 85 3.93 8.08 -8.66
C ALA A 85 2.97 9.15 -9.22
N GLY A 86 2.96 9.37 -10.55
CA GLY A 86 2.05 10.28 -11.22
C GLY A 86 2.19 11.72 -10.73
N LEU A 87 1.05 12.40 -10.51
CA LEU A 87 1.02 13.80 -10.11
C LEU A 87 1.81 14.07 -8.82
N ALA A 88 1.74 13.18 -7.83
CA ALA A 88 2.50 13.30 -6.58
C ALA A 88 4.02 13.26 -6.83
N GLY A 89 4.47 12.39 -7.74
CA GLY A 89 5.88 12.28 -8.09
C GLY A 89 6.38 13.44 -8.95
N VAL A 90 5.59 13.89 -9.92
CA VAL A 90 5.91 15.10 -10.71
C VAL A 90 5.96 16.34 -9.82
N ALA A 91 5.05 16.45 -8.86
CA ALA A 91 5.10 17.47 -7.82
C ALA A 91 6.42 17.34 -7.03
N ALA A 92 6.71 16.17 -6.46
CA ALA A 92 7.93 15.95 -5.70
C ALA A 92 9.21 16.26 -6.50
N ALA A 93 9.21 16.03 -7.82
CA ALA A 93 10.32 16.39 -8.70
C ALA A 93 10.59 17.91 -8.79
N GLN A 94 9.63 18.73 -8.40
CA GLN A 94 9.72 20.19 -8.35
C GLN A 94 9.83 20.71 -6.92
N ALA A 95 9.90 19.85 -5.91
CA ALA A 95 10.05 20.27 -4.52
C ALA A 95 11.40 20.99 -4.30
N PRO A 96 11.47 22.01 -3.42
CA PRO A 96 12.69 22.79 -3.22
C PRO A 96 13.81 22.02 -2.52
N THR A 97 13.47 21.06 -1.66
CA THR A 97 14.42 20.21 -0.95
C THR A 97 14.02 18.74 -1.01
N LEU A 98 14.94 17.84 -0.68
CA LEU A 98 14.60 16.42 -0.54
C LEU A 98 13.57 16.16 0.56
N GLY A 99 13.60 16.94 1.64
CA GLY A 99 12.59 16.84 2.70
C GLY A 99 11.20 17.19 2.20
N ASP A 100 11.09 18.24 1.39
CA ASP A 100 9.84 18.59 0.73
C ASP A 100 9.39 17.53 -0.27
N ALA A 101 10.32 16.95 -1.04
CA ALA A 101 10.01 15.86 -1.96
C ALA A 101 9.47 14.62 -1.22
N ALA A 102 10.14 14.19 -0.14
CA ALA A 102 9.73 13.07 0.69
C ALA A 102 8.34 13.31 1.31
N ARG A 103 8.13 14.48 1.91
CA ARG A 103 6.83 14.87 2.47
C ARG A 103 5.73 14.82 1.41
N THR A 104 6.03 15.26 0.19
CA THR A 104 5.08 15.29 -0.92
C THR A 104 4.69 13.90 -1.38
N LEU A 105 5.67 13.01 -1.56
CA LEU A 105 5.43 11.61 -1.93
C LEU A 105 4.56 10.89 -0.90
N LEU A 106 4.81 11.09 0.40
CA LEU A 106 4.07 10.39 1.45
C LEU A 106 2.70 11.04 1.72
N ARG A 107 2.60 12.38 1.66
CA ARG A 107 1.33 13.09 1.85
C ARG A 107 0.34 12.78 0.74
N PHE A 108 0.81 12.74 -0.50
CA PHE A 108 -0.02 12.46 -1.68
C PHE A 108 0.05 11.00 -2.11
N GLU A 109 0.48 10.09 -1.22
CA GLU A 109 0.43 8.63 -1.45
C GLU A 109 -0.93 8.16 -1.99
N PRO A 110 -2.10 8.62 -1.46
CA PRO A 110 -3.41 8.21 -1.97
C PRO A 110 -3.66 8.49 -3.46
N LEU A 111 -2.86 9.37 -4.09
CA LEU A 111 -2.93 9.64 -5.52
C LEU A 111 -2.28 8.56 -6.38
N TYR A 112 -1.42 7.70 -5.83
CA TYR A 112 -0.76 6.62 -6.56
C TYR A 112 -0.82 5.25 -5.89
N ALA A 113 -1.07 5.18 -4.58
CA ALA A 113 -1.25 3.94 -3.84
C ALA A 113 -2.22 4.17 -2.67
N ALA A 114 -3.13 3.24 -2.45
CA ALA A 114 -4.03 3.27 -1.30
C ALA A 114 -4.16 1.86 -0.75
N ASN A 115 -3.83 1.68 0.52
CA ASN A 115 -4.08 0.46 1.27
C ASN A 115 -5.22 0.71 2.25
N TYR A 116 -6.22 -0.16 2.23
CA TYR A 116 -7.39 0.01 3.08
C TYR A 116 -7.07 -0.19 4.57
N ARG A 117 -5.95 -0.84 4.88
CA ARG A 117 -5.56 -1.21 6.24
C ARG A 117 -4.66 -0.19 6.94
N GLY A 118 -4.04 0.70 6.19
CA GLY A 118 -3.10 1.68 6.73
C GLY A 118 -2.45 2.48 5.61
N GLN A 119 -1.59 3.41 6.00
CA GLN A 119 -0.95 4.36 5.09
C GLN A 119 0.49 4.61 5.54
N SER A 120 1.34 4.97 4.59
CA SER A 120 2.69 5.42 4.90
C SER A 120 2.66 6.75 5.64
N SER A 121 3.72 7.06 6.38
CA SER A 121 3.79 8.28 7.18
C SER A 121 5.19 8.90 7.23
N PHE A 122 5.20 10.22 7.31
CA PHE A 122 6.41 11.03 7.43
C PHE A 122 6.44 11.68 8.82
N HIS A 123 7.47 11.38 9.61
CA HIS A 123 7.61 11.86 10.98
C HIS A 123 8.93 12.62 11.15
N GLU A 124 8.83 13.92 11.46
CA GLU A 124 10.00 14.76 11.70
C GLU A 124 10.32 14.90 13.18
N ASP A 125 11.62 15.03 13.45
CA ASP A 125 12.16 15.37 14.75
C ASP A 125 13.38 16.29 14.60
N ALA A 126 14.01 16.65 15.72
CA ALA A 126 15.15 17.58 15.73
C ALA A 126 16.40 17.07 14.98
N GLN A 127 16.48 15.77 14.67
CA GLN A 127 17.64 15.13 14.07
C GLN A 127 17.40 14.72 12.60
N GLY A 128 16.16 14.80 12.10
CA GLY A 128 15.80 14.46 10.73
C GLY A 128 14.37 13.97 10.60
N ALA A 129 14.15 12.96 9.77
CA ALA A 129 12.81 12.41 9.54
C ALA A 129 12.80 10.91 9.28
N TRP A 130 11.75 10.26 9.74
CA TRP A 130 11.39 8.88 9.40
C TRP A 130 10.37 8.85 8.27
N LEU A 131 10.66 8.06 7.24
CA LEU A 131 9.70 7.63 6.22
C LEU A 131 9.31 6.20 6.59
N ARG A 132 8.05 6.01 6.98
CA ARG A 132 7.51 4.72 7.42
C ARG A 132 6.55 4.18 6.39
N PHE A 133 6.80 2.95 5.95
CA PHE A 133 5.91 2.20 5.07
C PHE A 133 4.97 1.32 5.89
N TYR A 134 3.67 1.41 5.59
CA TYR A 134 2.69 0.49 6.16
C TYR A 134 2.59 -0.79 5.33
N SER A 135 2.86 -1.94 5.97
CA SER A 135 2.61 -3.26 5.39
C SER A 135 1.78 -4.12 6.33
N ILE A 136 1.00 -5.04 5.74
CA ILE A 136 0.20 -6.00 6.51
C ILE A 136 1.11 -7.16 6.95
N SER A 137 1.02 -7.50 8.23
CA SER A 137 1.61 -8.68 8.87
C SER A 137 0.54 -9.79 9.06
N PRO A 138 0.88 -11.10 9.05
CA PRO A 138 2.21 -11.71 8.98
C PRO A 138 2.90 -11.57 7.62
N TYR A 139 4.24 -11.51 7.63
CA TYR A 139 5.06 -11.38 6.44
C TYR A 139 5.35 -12.73 5.78
N ASN A 140 5.29 -12.74 4.46
CA ASN A 140 5.67 -13.87 3.61
C ASN A 140 6.45 -13.36 2.37
N GLY A 141 6.83 -14.25 1.46
CA GLY A 141 7.58 -13.88 0.24
C GLY A 141 6.87 -12.86 -0.66
N TYR A 142 5.55 -12.74 -0.58
CA TYR A 142 4.78 -11.76 -1.33
C TYR A 142 4.90 -10.35 -0.74
N ASN A 143 4.82 -10.23 0.59
CA ASN A 143 4.81 -8.93 1.27
C ASN A 143 6.23 -8.36 1.40
N ARG A 144 7.26 -9.23 1.55
CA ARG A 144 8.68 -8.81 1.58
C ARG A 144 9.06 -8.04 0.32
N PHE A 145 8.73 -8.59 -0.84
CA PHE A 145 8.94 -7.94 -2.14
C PHE A 145 8.42 -6.50 -2.18
N VAL A 146 7.22 -6.25 -1.63
CA VAL A 146 6.63 -4.91 -1.61
C VAL A 146 7.43 -3.98 -0.71
N VAL A 147 7.75 -4.40 0.52
CA VAL A 147 8.58 -3.61 1.45
C VAL A 147 9.92 -3.25 0.80
N ASP A 148 10.58 -4.22 0.18
CA ASP A 148 11.88 -4.06 -0.48
C ASP A 148 11.80 -3.03 -1.61
N SER A 149 10.79 -3.17 -2.48
CA SER A 149 10.59 -2.27 -3.62
C SER A 149 10.28 -0.84 -3.19
N LEU A 150 9.50 -0.66 -2.12
CA LEU A 150 9.08 0.65 -1.64
C LEU A 150 10.23 1.40 -0.96
N LEU A 151 10.96 0.76 -0.04
CA LEU A 151 12.06 1.40 0.68
C LEU A 151 13.23 1.76 -0.26
N ALA A 152 13.61 0.83 -1.16
CA ALA A 152 14.59 1.13 -2.19
C ALA A 152 14.07 2.19 -3.19
N GLY A 153 12.77 2.16 -3.51
CA GLY A 153 12.11 3.10 -4.39
C GLY A 153 12.14 4.54 -3.90
N TRP A 154 11.83 4.78 -2.63
CA TRP A 154 11.92 6.12 -2.04
C TRP A 154 13.34 6.68 -2.11
N LEU A 155 14.35 5.87 -1.77
CA LEU A 155 15.75 6.32 -1.87
C LEU A 155 16.17 6.60 -3.31
N ALA A 156 15.75 5.78 -4.27
CA ALA A 156 16.04 6.01 -5.69
C ALA A 156 15.39 7.31 -6.21
N GLN A 157 14.11 7.52 -5.87
CA GLN A 157 13.37 8.73 -6.25
C GLN A 157 13.99 10.00 -5.64
N LEU A 158 14.38 9.96 -4.36
CA LEU A 158 15.05 11.09 -3.72
C LEU A 158 16.47 11.31 -4.25
N SER A 159 17.20 10.24 -4.56
CA SER A 159 18.53 10.32 -5.18
C SER A 159 18.48 11.01 -6.54
N ALA A 160 17.40 10.83 -7.31
CA ALA A 160 17.22 11.49 -8.60
C ALA A 160 17.11 13.02 -8.51
N LEU A 161 16.83 13.57 -7.32
CA LEU A 161 16.70 15.00 -7.06
C LEU A 161 17.96 15.59 -6.40
N ALA A 162 18.96 14.76 -6.11
CA ALA A 162 20.21 15.17 -5.51
C ALA A 162 21.39 14.93 -6.45
N ALA A 163 22.48 15.67 -6.25
CA ALA A 163 23.72 15.48 -7.01
C ALA A 163 24.47 14.19 -6.63
N ARG A 164 24.00 13.46 -5.61
CA ARG A 164 24.64 12.24 -5.08
C ARG A 164 23.60 11.22 -4.68
N PRO A 165 23.95 9.91 -4.68
CA PRO A 165 23.10 8.88 -4.11
C PRO A 165 22.73 9.20 -2.65
N VAL A 166 21.45 9.00 -2.32
CA VAL A 166 20.92 9.16 -0.98
C VAL A 166 20.88 7.80 -0.32
N GLN A 167 21.49 7.70 0.86
CA GLN A 167 21.40 6.55 1.73
C GLN A 167 20.67 6.93 3.02
N ALA A 168 19.95 5.96 3.58
CA ALA A 168 19.37 6.12 4.90
C ALA A 168 20.47 6.17 5.97
N GLU A 169 20.27 6.99 6.99
CA GLU A 169 21.09 6.98 8.21
C GLU A 169 20.81 5.73 9.05
N ARG A 170 19.53 5.32 9.07
CA ARG A 170 19.03 4.11 9.72
C ARG A 170 17.96 3.46 8.86
N LEU A 171 17.93 2.13 8.88
CA LEU A 171 16.94 1.33 8.17
C LEU A 171 16.44 0.23 9.11
N GLU A 172 15.13 0.22 9.35
CA GLU A 172 14.43 -0.74 10.20
C GLU A 172 13.43 -1.53 9.37
N ILE A 173 13.40 -2.85 9.57
CA ILE A 173 12.58 -3.80 8.83
C ILE A 173 11.85 -4.69 9.83
N GLU A 174 10.53 -4.87 9.66
CA GLU A 174 9.71 -5.62 10.62
C GLU A 174 9.96 -7.12 10.63
N PHE A 175 10.31 -7.70 9.48
CA PHE A 175 10.55 -9.13 9.37
C PHE A 175 12.00 -9.51 9.72
N ASP A 176 12.19 -10.77 10.09
CA ASP A 176 13.52 -11.35 10.33
C ASP A 176 14.41 -11.27 9.08
N ALA A 177 15.71 -11.16 9.31
CA ALA A 177 16.71 -11.05 8.24
C ALA A 177 16.53 -12.16 7.19
N PRO A 178 16.24 -11.82 5.92
CA PRO A 178 16.13 -12.82 4.87
C PRO A 178 17.51 -13.31 4.42
N ALA A 179 17.56 -14.38 3.62
CA ALA A 179 18.83 -14.90 3.08
C ALA A 179 19.64 -13.87 2.27
N TYR A 180 18.98 -12.85 1.73
CA TYR A 180 19.58 -11.75 0.97
C TYR A 180 19.77 -10.46 1.81
N ALA A 181 19.75 -10.53 3.14
CA ALA A 181 19.83 -9.38 4.03
C ALA A 181 21.03 -8.45 3.75
N THR A 182 22.16 -9.02 3.32
CA THR A 182 23.38 -8.26 2.96
C THR A 182 23.14 -7.24 1.84
N GLN A 183 22.17 -7.48 0.95
CA GLN A 183 21.87 -6.57 -0.16
C GLN A 183 21.21 -5.26 0.27
N TYR A 184 20.56 -5.23 1.44
CA TYR A 184 19.98 -3.99 1.98
C TYR A 184 21.03 -2.97 2.38
N GLN A 185 22.28 -3.40 2.63
CA GLN A 185 23.34 -2.49 3.06
C GLN A 185 23.60 -1.38 2.04
N THR A 186 23.29 -1.60 0.76
CA THR A 186 23.38 -0.55 -0.27
C THR A 186 22.47 0.65 -0.01
N LEU A 187 21.37 0.45 0.73
CA LEU A 187 20.36 1.46 1.04
C LEU A 187 20.67 2.29 2.29
N CYS A 188 21.58 1.82 3.15
CA CYS A 188 21.78 2.38 4.48
C CYS A 188 23.28 2.57 4.75
N ALA A 189 23.66 3.71 5.33
CA ALA A 189 25.05 3.97 5.73
C ALA A 189 25.47 3.17 6.98
N SER A 190 24.48 2.73 7.76
CA SER A 190 24.66 1.95 8.99
C SER A 190 24.15 0.51 8.81
N PRO A 191 24.48 -0.43 9.72
CA PRO A 191 23.87 -1.76 9.72
C PRO A 191 22.34 -1.70 9.74
N VAL A 192 21.69 -2.57 8.95
CA VAL A 192 20.23 -2.65 8.84
C VAL A 192 19.66 -3.44 10.01
N HIS A 193 18.61 -2.92 10.65
CA HIS A 193 17.97 -3.53 11.80
C HIS A 193 16.72 -4.32 11.38
N PHE A 194 16.82 -5.65 11.35
CA PHE A 194 15.71 -6.57 11.10
C PHE A 194 14.98 -6.95 12.39
N GLY A 195 13.75 -7.46 12.29
CA GLY A 195 12.91 -7.78 13.45
C GLY A 195 12.48 -6.55 14.26
N ALA A 196 12.47 -5.37 13.64
CA ALA A 196 12.07 -4.11 14.27
C ALA A 196 10.53 -4.01 14.37
N THR A 197 10.03 -2.91 14.92
CA THR A 197 8.58 -2.69 15.09
C THR A 197 7.92 -2.02 13.88
N ALA A 198 8.70 -1.50 12.93
CA ALA A 198 8.20 -0.80 11.74
C ALA A 198 9.15 -0.97 10.54
N ASN A 199 8.58 -0.97 9.33
CA ASN A 199 9.35 -0.83 8.09
C ASN A 199 9.58 0.66 7.82
N GLN A 200 10.79 1.15 8.06
CA GLN A 200 11.07 2.58 7.97
C GLN A 200 12.53 2.89 7.69
N LEU A 201 12.75 4.00 7.01
CA LEU A 201 14.09 4.56 6.80
C LEU A 201 14.16 5.95 7.42
N ARG A 202 15.36 6.32 7.89
CA ARG A 202 15.63 7.63 8.46
C ARG A 202 16.56 8.42 7.56
N LEU A 203 16.22 9.67 7.30
CA LEU A 203 17.09 10.64 6.66
C LEU A 203 17.51 11.70 7.67
N SER A 204 18.79 12.04 7.68
CA SER A 204 19.33 13.10 8.54
C SER A 204 18.85 14.48 8.11
N GLN A 205 18.87 15.44 9.03
CA GLN A 205 18.54 16.84 8.72
C GLN A 205 19.37 17.38 7.53
N ALA A 206 20.65 17.04 7.46
CA ALA A 206 21.54 17.45 6.37
C ALA A 206 21.11 16.88 5.01
N THR A 207 20.56 15.66 5.00
CA THR A 207 20.05 15.02 3.77
C THR A 207 18.74 15.66 3.34
N LEU A 208 17.82 15.89 4.28
CA LEU A 208 16.53 16.53 4.00
C LEU A 208 16.69 17.95 3.46
N ALA A 209 17.70 18.68 3.94
CA ALA A 209 18.01 20.05 3.51
C ALA A 209 18.73 20.15 2.15
N LEU A 210 19.07 19.02 1.50
CA LEU A 210 19.70 19.07 0.18
C LEU A 210 18.76 19.74 -0.83
N PRO A 211 19.22 20.79 -1.52
CA PRO A 211 18.39 21.53 -2.47
C PRO A 211 18.21 20.73 -3.76
N ASN A 212 17.01 20.82 -4.34
CA ASN A 212 16.74 20.32 -5.67
C ASN A 212 17.16 21.36 -6.72
N PRO A 213 18.17 21.10 -7.57
CA PRO A 213 18.64 22.07 -8.57
C PRO A 213 17.61 22.35 -9.68
N GLN A 214 16.59 21.50 -9.83
CA GLN A 214 15.52 21.65 -10.82
C GLN A 214 14.28 22.33 -10.26
N HIS A 215 14.33 22.86 -9.03
CA HIS A 215 13.19 23.51 -8.40
C HIS A 215 12.74 24.76 -9.17
N CYS A 216 11.46 24.78 -9.54
CA CYS A 216 10.77 25.96 -10.08
C CYS A 216 9.63 26.36 -9.12
N PRO A 217 9.75 27.49 -8.38
CA PRO A 217 8.77 27.87 -7.35
C PRO A 217 7.31 27.94 -7.82
N SER A 218 7.06 28.53 -8.99
CA SER A 218 5.70 28.68 -9.53
C SER A 218 5.11 27.33 -9.95
N THR A 219 5.89 26.50 -10.63
CA THR A 219 5.49 25.15 -11.03
C THR A 219 5.21 24.28 -9.81
N TRP A 220 6.07 24.35 -8.80
CA TRP A 220 5.90 23.64 -7.53
C TRP A 220 4.58 23.97 -6.85
N GLN A 221 4.30 25.26 -6.68
CA GLN A 221 3.05 25.72 -6.05
C GLN A 221 1.82 25.29 -6.86
N HIS A 222 1.88 25.37 -8.19
CA HIS A 222 0.77 24.93 -9.04
C HIS A 222 0.52 23.42 -8.95
N LEU A 223 1.58 22.61 -8.99
CA LEU A 223 1.48 21.15 -8.86
C LEU A 223 0.95 20.73 -7.48
N LEU A 224 1.32 21.44 -6.42
CA LEU A 224 0.73 21.24 -5.09
C LEU A 224 -0.78 21.51 -5.10
N GLN A 225 -1.24 22.61 -5.69
CA GLN A 225 -2.67 22.92 -5.80
C GLN A 225 -3.44 21.82 -6.55
N LEU A 226 -2.87 21.30 -7.64
CA LEU A 226 -3.45 20.16 -8.38
C LEU A 226 -3.50 18.90 -7.51
N CYS A 227 -2.43 18.60 -6.78
CA CYS A 227 -2.39 17.46 -5.86
C CYS A 227 -3.48 17.58 -4.78
N GLU A 228 -3.64 18.75 -4.17
CA GLU A 228 -4.68 18.99 -3.15
C GLU A 228 -6.08 18.82 -3.72
N ALA A 229 -6.33 19.35 -4.93
CA ALA A 229 -7.62 19.23 -5.59
C ALA A 229 -7.95 17.76 -5.91
N GLU A 230 -7.00 17.00 -6.46
CA GLU A 230 -7.21 15.57 -6.76
C GLU A 230 -7.34 14.75 -5.47
N LEU A 231 -6.53 15.05 -4.45
CA LEU A 231 -6.57 14.37 -3.16
C LEU A 231 -7.94 14.58 -2.52
N ALA A 232 -8.41 15.83 -2.46
CA ALA A 232 -9.73 16.17 -1.93
C ALA A 232 -10.86 15.46 -2.67
N GLN A 233 -10.75 15.25 -3.99
CA GLN A 233 -11.72 14.47 -4.76
C GLN A 233 -11.66 12.98 -4.43
N ARG A 234 -10.46 12.40 -4.33
CA ARG A 234 -10.26 10.97 -4.03
C ARG A 234 -10.62 10.59 -2.61
N THR A 235 -10.29 11.43 -1.64
CA THR A 235 -10.57 11.20 -0.22
C THR A 235 -11.91 11.80 0.21
N ARG A 236 -12.75 12.22 -0.74
CA ARG A 236 -14.07 12.79 -0.45
C ARG A 236 -14.97 11.72 0.15
N VAL A 237 -15.08 11.74 1.47
CA VAL A 237 -16.07 10.93 2.19
C VAL A 237 -17.42 11.65 2.12
N ARG A 238 -18.41 11.00 1.52
CA ARG A 238 -19.74 11.59 1.24
C ARG A 238 -20.79 11.23 2.30
N SER A 239 -20.55 10.22 3.12
CA SER A 239 -21.48 9.80 4.19
C SER A 239 -20.77 9.36 5.47
N LEU A 240 -21.50 9.34 6.58
CA LEU A 240 -21.02 8.78 7.84
C LEU A 240 -20.72 7.28 7.69
N GLY A 241 -21.56 6.55 6.94
CA GLY A 241 -21.33 5.14 6.62
C GLY A 241 -20.01 4.90 5.89
N GLU A 242 -19.64 5.72 4.92
CA GLU A 242 -18.33 5.65 4.25
C GLU A 242 -17.17 5.96 5.20
N ARG A 243 -17.33 6.95 6.09
CA ARG A 243 -16.32 7.27 7.11
C ARG A 243 -16.06 6.09 8.05
N ILE A 244 -17.13 5.46 8.54
CA ILE A 244 -17.04 4.25 9.36
C ILE A 244 -16.39 3.11 8.57
N THR A 245 -16.78 2.95 7.31
CA THR A 245 -16.18 1.96 6.42
C THR A 245 -14.68 2.14 6.36
N HIS A 246 -14.16 3.34 6.15
CA HIS A 246 -12.73 3.58 6.10
C HIS A 246 -12.03 3.27 7.43
N LEU A 247 -12.65 3.65 8.56
CA LEU A 247 -12.12 3.39 9.90
C LEU A 247 -12.06 1.89 10.26
N LEU A 248 -12.95 1.07 9.69
CA LEU A 248 -12.98 -0.36 10.00
C LEU A 248 -11.73 -1.11 9.56
N GLY A 249 -11.03 -0.67 8.51
CA GLY A 249 -9.88 -1.40 7.96
C GLY A 249 -8.75 -1.64 8.96
N PRO A 250 -8.20 -0.57 9.57
CA PRO A 250 -7.19 -0.68 10.63
C PRO A 250 -7.70 -1.39 11.89
N LEU A 251 -8.99 -1.26 12.20
CA LEU A 251 -9.60 -1.83 13.42
C LEU A 251 -9.90 -3.33 13.32
N LEU A 252 -10.07 -3.85 12.10
CA LEU A 252 -10.25 -5.28 11.86
C LEU A 252 -8.90 -6.01 11.99
N ASN A 253 -8.32 -6.12 13.18
CA ASN A 253 -7.07 -6.86 13.35
C ASN A 253 -7.09 -7.69 14.64
N GLY A 254 -6.29 -8.74 14.70
CA GLY A 254 -6.05 -9.45 15.95
C GLY A 254 -7.15 -10.43 16.38
N GLY A 255 -8.03 -10.87 15.48
CA GLY A 255 -9.16 -11.74 15.85
C GLY A 255 -10.23 -11.06 16.72
N ARG A 256 -10.15 -9.74 16.89
CA ARG A 256 -11.12 -8.93 17.64
C ARG A 256 -12.05 -8.19 16.68
N GLU A 257 -13.35 -8.27 16.96
CA GLU A 257 -14.36 -7.49 16.26
C GLU A 257 -14.43 -6.07 16.84
N PRO A 258 -14.32 -5.01 16.02
CA PRO A 258 -14.53 -3.65 16.51
C PRO A 258 -16.01 -3.45 16.85
N ASP A 259 -16.26 -2.83 17.99
CA ASP A 259 -17.61 -2.49 18.43
C ASP A 259 -17.99 -1.04 18.07
N LEU A 260 -19.24 -0.70 18.33
CA LEU A 260 -19.78 0.63 18.02
C LEU A 260 -19.17 1.72 18.90
N GLU A 261 -18.81 1.42 20.14
CA GLU A 261 -18.27 2.39 21.11
C GLU A 261 -16.86 2.79 20.73
N GLU A 262 -16.07 1.83 20.26
CA GLU A 262 -14.76 2.04 19.68
C GLU A 262 -14.80 2.96 18.47
N VAL A 263 -15.70 2.70 17.52
CA VAL A 263 -15.86 3.56 16.34
C VAL A 263 -16.37 4.96 16.73
N ALA A 264 -17.28 5.04 17.70
CA ALA A 264 -17.80 6.31 18.20
C ALA A 264 -16.69 7.18 18.82
N ARG A 265 -15.79 6.57 19.60
CA ARG A 265 -14.60 7.22 20.16
C ARG A 265 -13.65 7.73 19.08
N HIS A 266 -13.38 6.94 18.03
CA HIS A 266 -12.55 7.40 16.90
C HIS A 266 -13.18 8.58 16.14
N LEU A 267 -14.51 8.63 16.08
CA LEU A 267 -15.26 9.72 15.46
C LEU A 267 -15.50 10.92 16.39
N GLN A 268 -15.13 10.82 17.67
CA GLN A 268 -15.45 11.80 18.71
C GLN A 268 -16.97 12.09 18.79
N LEU A 269 -17.79 11.04 18.70
CA LEU A 269 -19.25 11.13 18.77
C LEU A 269 -19.79 10.26 19.91
N PRO A 270 -20.89 10.66 20.58
CA PRO A 270 -21.63 9.76 21.45
C PRO A 270 -22.24 8.59 20.66
N THR A 271 -22.26 7.39 21.26
CA THR A 271 -22.78 6.16 20.64
C THR A 271 -24.23 6.31 20.15
N TRP A 272 -25.09 7.00 20.91
CA TRP A 272 -26.49 7.23 20.52
C TRP A 272 -26.60 8.13 19.28
N THR A 273 -25.74 9.15 19.17
CA THR A 273 -25.69 10.05 18.01
C THR A 273 -25.24 9.29 16.78
N LEU A 274 -24.23 8.42 16.92
CA LEU A 274 -23.76 7.55 15.84
C LEU A 274 -24.87 6.61 15.35
N ARG A 275 -25.63 5.97 16.27
CA ARG A 275 -26.77 5.12 15.91
C ARG A 275 -27.86 5.90 15.17
N ARG A 276 -28.24 7.06 15.68
CA ARG A 276 -29.29 7.90 15.08
C ARG A 276 -28.89 8.32 13.66
N LYS A 277 -27.68 8.85 13.48
CA LYS A 277 -27.18 9.28 12.16
C LYS A 277 -27.09 8.12 11.16
N LEU A 278 -26.70 6.92 11.59
CA LEU A 278 -26.70 5.75 10.71
C LEU A 278 -28.12 5.32 10.31
N ALA A 279 -29.08 5.41 11.23
CA ALA A 279 -30.48 5.12 10.93
C ALA A 279 -31.08 6.16 9.96
N GLU A 280 -30.72 7.43 10.09
CA GLU A 280 -31.05 8.50 9.12
C GLU A 280 -30.48 8.19 7.72
N GLU A 281 -29.29 7.58 7.64
CA GLU A 281 -28.69 7.06 6.39
C GLU A 281 -29.26 5.69 5.95
N GLY A 282 -30.28 5.16 6.63
CA GLY A 282 -30.94 3.90 6.28
C GLY A 282 -30.10 2.64 6.57
N THR A 283 -29.08 2.74 7.43
CA THR A 283 -28.18 1.62 7.74
C THR A 283 -27.95 1.44 9.25
N ARG A 284 -27.17 0.41 9.59
CA ARG A 284 -26.75 0.10 10.97
C ARG A 284 -25.28 -0.28 10.95
N PHE A 285 -24.57 -0.04 12.05
CA PHE A 285 -23.16 -0.38 12.17
C PHE A 285 -22.86 -1.85 11.83
N ARG A 286 -23.70 -2.79 12.29
CA ARG A 286 -23.54 -4.21 12.00
C ARG A 286 -23.63 -4.52 10.49
N ASN A 287 -24.48 -3.80 9.76
CA ASN A 287 -24.57 -3.95 8.31
C ASN A 287 -23.28 -3.47 7.66
N LEU A 288 -22.80 -2.29 8.05
CA LEU A 288 -21.54 -1.73 7.54
C LEU A 288 -20.35 -2.67 7.78
N LEU A 289 -20.23 -3.21 8.99
CA LEU A 289 -19.21 -4.17 9.39
C LEU A 289 -19.26 -5.46 8.57
N ASN A 290 -20.45 -6.06 8.43
CA ASN A 290 -20.62 -7.31 7.68
C ASN A 290 -20.32 -7.12 6.20
N ASP A 291 -20.80 -6.03 5.59
CA ASP A 291 -20.51 -5.71 4.20
C ASP A 291 -19.02 -5.49 3.97
N THR A 292 -18.35 -4.72 4.84
CA THR A 292 -16.90 -4.52 4.78
C THR A 292 -16.16 -5.86 4.85
N ARG A 293 -16.51 -6.71 5.83
CA ARG A 293 -15.88 -8.02 5.97
C ARG A 293 -16.13 -8.93 4.77
N ARG A 294 -17.34 -8.93 4.20
CA ARG A 294 -17.66 -9.69 2.99
C ARG A 294 -16.78 -9.25 1.83
N ASP A 295 -16.74 -7.95 1.55
CA ASP A 295 -16.00 -7.41 0.41
C ASP A 295 -14.48 -7.68 0.53
N LEU A 296 -13.92 -7.55 1.73
CA LEU A 296 -12.53 -7.93 2.02
C LEU A 296 -12.31 -9.44 1.92
N ALA A 297 -13.22 -10.27 2.43
CA ALA A 297 -13.12 -11.72 2.36
C ALA A 297 -13.11 -12.21 0.90
N GLU A 298 -14.01 -11.71 0.06
CA GLU A 298 -14.03 -12.03 -1.36
C GLU A 298 -12.70 -11.65 -2.03
N THR A 299 -12.16 -10.47 -1.68
CA THR A 299 -10.87 -9.99 -2.22
C THR A 299 -9.71 -10.86 -1.74
N TYR A 300 -9.63 -11.21 -0.45
CA TYR A 300 -8.60 -12.11 0.07
C TYR A 300 -8.68 -13.49 -0.57
N ILE A 301 -9.88 -14.07 -0.71
CA ILE A 301 -10.02 -15.42 -1.25
C ILE A 301 -9.68 -15.46 -2.75
N ARG A 302 -10.05 -14.41 -3.49
CA ARG A 302 -9.81 -14.33 -4.94
C ARG A 302 -8.36 -13.98 -5.26
N ASP A 303 -7.81 -13.00 -4.57
CA ASP A 303 -6.56 -12.35 -4.97
C ASP A 303 -5.36 -12.77 -4.08
N THR A 304 -5.53 -13.69 -3.11
CA THR A 304 -4.45 -14.22 -2.26
C THR A 304 -4.53 -15.73 -2.03
N GLU A 305 -3.39 -16.32 -1.62
CA GLU A 305 -3.28 -17.74 -1.22
C GLU A 305 -3.43 -17.96 0.29
N LEU A 306 -3.80 -16.93 1.07
CA LEU A 306 -3.91 -17.02 2.53
C LEU A 306 -4.81 -18.18 2.98
N ALA A 307 -4.42 -18.84 4.06
CA ALA A 307 -5.25 -19.85 4.70
C ALA A 307 -6.53 -19.21 5.27
N PHE A 308 -7.63 -19.94 5.30
CA PHE A 308 -8.90 -19.39 5.80
C PHE A 308 -8.84 -18.96 7.28
N GLY A 309 -7.95 -19.57 8.08
CA GLY A 309 -7.69 -19.12 9.45
C GLY A 309 -7.00 -17.76 9.51
N GLU A 310 -6.04 -17.49 8.62
CA GLU A 310 -5.38 -16.19 8.52
C GLU A 310 -6.36 -15.12 8.03
N ILE A 311 -7.21 -15.44 7.05
CA ILE A 311 -8.27 -14.55 6.58
C ILE A 311 -9.26 -14.25 7.71
N ALA A 312 -9.64 -15.25 8.51
CA ALA A 312 -10.50 -15.06 9.67
C ALA A 312 -9.87 -14.10 10.69
N TYR A 313 -8.60 -14.30 11.01
CA TYR A 313 -7.83 -13.44 11.93
C TYR A 313 -7.77 -11.99 11.42
N LEU A 314 -7.42 -11.80 10.15
CA LEU A 314 -7.38 -10.49 9.48
C LEU A 314 -8.74 -9.81 9.43
N LEU A 315 -9.84 -10.54 9.43
CA LEU A 315 -11.19 -9.98 9.43
C LEU A 315 -11.77 -9.82 10.84
N GLY A 316 -10.96 -10.04 11.89
CA GLY A 316 -11.38 -9.90 13.28
C GLY A 316 -12.40 -10.96 13.72
N PHE A 317 -12.36 -12.15 13.14
CA PHE A 317 -13.14 -13.30 13.62
C PHE A 317 -12.39 -14.04 14.71
N ALA A 318 -13.13 -14.52 15.71
CA ALA A 318 -12.58 -15.31 16.81
C ALA A 318 -12.10 -16.71 16.37
N SER A 319 -12.61 -17.25 15.25
CA SER A 319 -12.20 -18.55 14.72
C SER A 319 -12.47 -18.68 13.21
N ALA A 320 -11.81 -19.66 12.59
CA ALA A 320 -12.02 -19.99 11.17
C ALA A 320 -13.45 -20.49 10.90
N GLU A 321 -14.05 -21.25 11.83
CA GLU A 321 -15.42 -21.75 11.72
C GLU A 321 -16.44 -20.60 11.75
N ALA A 322 -16.22 -19.59 12.60
CA ALA A 322 -17.05 -18.39 12.66
C ALA A 322 -17.01 -17.64 11.32
N PHE A 323 -15.81 -17.50 10.73
CA PHE A 323 -15.63 -16.92 9.41
C PHE A 323 -16.34 -17.73 8.31
N GLN A 324 -16.15 -19.04 8.24
CA GLN A 324 -16.76 -19.89 7.21
C GLN A 324 -18.29 -19.80 7.22
N ARG A 325 -18.93 -19.84 8.41
CA ARG A 325 -20.38 -19.68 8.54
C ARG A 325 -20.85 -18.30 8.09
N ALA A 326 -20.13 -17.24 8.45
CA ALA A 326 -20.45 -15.89 8.04
C ALA A 326 -20.31 -15.72 6.51
N PHE A 327 -19.23 -16.23 5.93
CA PHE A 327 -18.97 -16.16 4.49
C PHE A 327 -20.03 -16.90 3.67
N LYS A 328 -20.41 -18.12 4.09
CA LYS A 328 -21.49 -18.88 3.45
C LYS A 328 -22.83 -18.17 3.54
N ARG A 329 -23.14 -17.55 4.68
CA ARG A 329 -24.36 -16.75 4.83
C ARG A 329 -24.37 -15.52 3.91
N TRP A 330 -23.23 -14.89 3.67
CA TRP A 330 -23.14 -13.70 2.82
C TRP A 330 -23.16 -14.00 1.32
N THR A 331 -22.52 -15.09 0.90
CA THR A 331 -22.25 -15.38 -0.53
C THR A 331 -23.00 -16.59 -1.07
N GLY A 332 -23.59 -17.41 -0.20
CA GLY A 332 -24.20 -18.69 -0.54
C GLY A 332 -23.20 -19.85 -0.68
N LEU A 333 -21.89 -19.56 -0.79
CA LEU A 333 -20.83 -20.55 -1.02
C LEU A 333 -19.90 -20.66 0.19
N THR A 334 -19.31 -21.82 0.41
CA THR A 334 -18.17 -21.93 1.33
C THR A 334 -16.95 -21.19 0.75
N PRO A 335 -16.01 -20.71 1.60
CA PRO A 335 -14.78 -20.07 1.11
C PRO A 335 -13.99 -20.92 0.10
N GLY A 336 -13.96 -22.24 0.32
CA GLY A 336 -13.28 -23.19 -0.58
C GLY A 336 -13.95 -23.31 -1.94
N GLU A 337 -15.28 -23.39 -1.99
CA GLU A 337 -16.04 -23.38 -3.25
C GLU A 337 -15.82 -22.08 -4.02
N PHE A 338 -15.90 -20.94 -3.32
CA PHE A 338 -15.67 -19.63 -3.92
C PHE A 338 -14.26 -19.52 -4.53
N ARG A 339 -13.22 -19.97 -3.81
CA ARG A 339 -11.83 -19.98 -4.33
C ARG A 339 -11.70 -20.83 -5.60
N ARG A 340 -12.30 -22.03 -5.62
CA ARG A 340 -12.25 -22.91 -6.80
C ARG A 340 -12.95 -22.29 -8.01
N HIS A 341 -14.12 -21.68 -7.80
CA HIS A 341 -14.84 -20.98 -8.87
C HIS A 341 -14.01 -19.84 -9.47
N GLN A 342 -13.31 -19.05 -8.65
CA GLN A 342 -12.49 -17.95 -9.16
C GLN A 342 -11.30 -18.46 -9.99
N ARG A 343 -10.67 -19.57 -9.61
CA ARG A 343 -9.54 -20.17 -10.35
C ARG A 343 -9.93 -20.87 -11.66
N GLN A 344 -11.21 -21.13 -11.89
CA GLN A 344 -11.69 -21.71 -13.15
C GLN A 344 -12.08 -20.63 -14.17
N VAL A 345 -12.30 -19.39 -13.72
CA VAL A 345 -12.79 -18.27 -14.54
C VAL A 345 -11.69 -17.27 -14.89
N GLY A 346 -10.60 -17.24 -14.13
CA GLY A 346 -9.40 -16.44 -14.41
C GLY A 346 -8.19 -17.31 -14.65
#